data_AF-A0A821XI45-F1
#
_entry.id   AF-A0A821XI45-F1
#
_cell.length_a   1.000
_cell.length_b   1.000
_cell.length_c   1.000
_cell.angle_alpha   90.00
_cell.angle_beta   90.00
_cell.angle_gamma   90.00
#
_symmetry.space_group_name_H-M   'P 1'
#
loop_
_entity.id
_entity.type
_entity.pdbx_description
1 polymer ?
#
loop_
_entity_poly.entity_id
_entity_poly.type
_entity_poly.pdbx_seq_one_letter_code
_entity_poly.pdbx_strand_id
1 'polypeptide(L)'
;MTHLMMCCSAPLPESIHRRWYEITGHHLLERYGMIECGAVGRPMPGVTIRIARESTISPMGHEPLVEANNIDEPIERELLIQNPILFKEYWRKHNETRTTFTTDDSFF
;
A
#
# COMPACT_ATOMS: atom_id res chain seq x y z
N MET A 1 -24.90 -12.25 -12.90
CA MET A 1 -23.62 -11.68 -13.38
C MET A 1 -23.23 -10.61 -12.37
N THR A 2 -22.18 -10.84 -11.59
CA THR A 2 -21.69 -9.88 -10.58
C THR A 2 -20.76 -8.88 -11.28
N HIS A 3 -21.15 -7.61 -11.31
CA HIS A 3 -20.28 -6.54 -11.78
C HIS A 3 -19.47 -5.99 -10.61
N LEU A 4 -18.17 -5.75 -10.84
CA LEU A 4 -17.29 -5.09 -9.91
C LEU A 4 -16.95 -3.71 -10.46
N MET A 5 -17.13 -2.68 -9.64
CA MET A 5 -16.72 -1.31 -9.95
C MET A 5 -15.65 -0.90 -8.94
N MET A 6 -14.59 -0.22 -9.41
CA MET A 6 -13.43 0.12 -8.59
C MET A 6 -13.03 1.58 -8.78
N CYS A 7 -12.48 2.18 -7.72
CA CYS A 7 -11.78 3.45 -7.78
C CYS A 7 -10.36 3.27 -7.22
N CYS A 8 -9.40 3.98 -7.81
CA CYS A 8 -8.00 3.89 -7.44
C CYS A 8 -7.33 5.27 -7.38
N SER A 9 -6.15 5.31 -6.75
CA SER A 9 -5.20 6.44 -6.69
C SER A 9 -5.48 7.53 -5.66
N ALA A 10 -6.72 7.90 -5.40
CA ALA A 10 -7.07 8.96 -4.45
C ALA A 10 -8.09 8.46 -3.44
N PRO A 11 -8.13 9.03 -2.22
CA PRO A 11 -9.17 8.71 -1.25
C PRO A 11 -10.55 8.91 -1.84
N LEU A 12 -11.43 7.92 -1.66
CA LEU A 12 -12.82 7.99 -2.07
C LEU A 12 -13.63 8.69 -0.97
N PRO A 13 -14.10 9.93 -1.18
CA PRO A 13 -14.90 10.61 -0.18
C PRO A 13 -16.20 9.85 0.09
N GLU A 14 -16.58 9.74 1.36
CA GLU A 14 -17.80 9.03 1.78
C GLU A 14 -19.06 9.56 1.06
N SER A 15 -19.13 10.88 0.85
CA SER A 15 -20.24 11.50 0.12
C SER A 15 -20.36 11.01 -1.32
N ILE A 16 -19.23 10.78 -2.00
CA ILE A 16 -19.18 10.24 -3.36
C ILE A 16 -19.53 8.75 -3.34
N HIS A 17 -18.98 7.97 -2.39
CA HIS A 17 -19.28 6.54 -2.26
C HIS A 17 -20.78 6.29 -2.05
N ARG A 18 -21.40 7.05 -1.13
CA ARG A 18 -22.84 6.98 -0.85
C ARG A 18 -23.65 7.38 -2.08
N ARG A 19 -23.32 8.51 -2.71
CA ARG A 19 -24.07 9.01 -3.86
C ARG A 19 -24.00 8.05 -5.06
N TRP A 20 -22.84 7.41 -5.26
CA TRP A 20 -22.68 6.38 -6.29
C TRP A 20 -23.63 5.20 -6.07
N TYR A 21 -23.70 4.70 -4.83
CA TYR A 21 -24.62 3.62 -4.48
C TYR A 21 -26.09 4.02 -4.68
N GLU A 22 -26.50 5.21 -4.27
CA GLU A 22 -27.88 5.71 -4.46
C GLU A 22 -28.30 5.74 -5.94
N ILE A 23 -27.38 6.10 -6.83
CA ILE A 23 -27.67 6.22 -8.27
C ILE A 23 -27.63 4.86 -8.96
N THR A 24 -26.67 4.01 -8.60
CA THR A 24 -26.34 2.81 -9.39
C THR A 24 -26.77 1.50 -8.74
N GLY A 25 -27.02 1.47 -7.43
CA GLY A 25 -27.21 0.26 -6.63
C GLY A 25 -25.94 -0.57 -6.40
N HIS A 26 -24.76 -0.05 -6.78
CA HIS A 26 -23.48 -0.76 -6.66
C HIS A 26 -22.54 -0.06 -5.69
N HIS A 27 -21.72 -0.82 -4.94
CA HIS A 27 -20.64 -0.25 -4.13
C HIS A 27 -19.35 -0.17 -4.96
N LEU A 28 -18.61 0.94 -4.83
CA LEU A 28 -17.25 1.03 -5.34
C LEU A 28 -16.30 0.31 -4.39
N LEU A 29 -15.43 -0.53 -4.95
CA LEU A 29 -14.26 -1.06 -4.26
C LEU A 29 -13.15 -0.01 -4.31
N GLU A 30 -12.85 0.60 -3.17
CA GLU A 30 -11.71 1.50 -3.02
C GLU A 30 -10.40 0.70 -2.90
N ARG A 31 -9.42 1.10 -3.69
CA ARG A 31 -8.04 0.62 -3.61
C ARG A 31 -7.09 1.80 -3.72
N TYR A 32 -5.95 1.69 -3.06
CA TYR A 32 -4.84 2.61 -3.28
C TYR A 32 -3.84 1.91 -4.18
N GLY A 33 -2.94 2.67 -4.79
CA GLY A 33 -1.93 2.05 -5.61
C GLY A 33 -0.80 3.00 -5.96
N MET A 34 0.36 2.42 -6.17
CA MET A 34 1.54 3.10 -6.67
C MET A 34 2.06 2.34 -7.89
N ILE A 35 2.76 3.04 -8.78
CA ILE A 35 3.29 2.42 -10.00
C ILE A 35 4.31 1.33 -9.65
N GLU A 36 5.04 1.53 -8.56
CA GLU A 36 6.11 0.67 -8.04
C GLU A 36 5.60 -0.66 -7.48
N CYS A 37 4.40 -0.68 -6.89
CA CYS A 37 3.92 -1.83 -6.10
C CYS A 37 2.50 -2.31 -6.49
N GLY A 38 1.84 -1.66 -7.45
CA GLY A 38 0.48 -2.00 -7.83
C GLY A 38 -0.52 -1.55 -6.76
N ALA A 39 -1.37 -2.47 -6.30
CA ALA A 39 -2.45 -2.15 -5.36
C ALA A 39 -2.01 -2.21 -3.89
N VAL A 40 -2.40 -1.19 -3.14
CA VAL A 40 -2.17 -0.98 -1.70
C VAL A 40 -3.53 -0.96 -0.97
N GLY A 41 -3.58 -1.47 0.27
CA GLY A 41 -4.78 -1.53 1.10
C GLY A 41 -4.84 -2.83 1.91
N ARG A 42 -6.03 -3.44 2.04
CA ARG A 42 -6.11 -4.80 2.61
C ARG A 42 -5.23 -5.76 1.80
N PRO A 43 -4.23 -6.42 2.42
CA PRO A 43 -3.26 -7.24 1.69
C PRO A 43 -3.95 -8.35 0.91
N MET A 44 -3.57 -8.51 -0.36
CA MET A 44 -3.92 -9.69 -1.16
C MET A 44 -2.99 -10.86 -0.77
N PRO A 45 -3.34 -12.11 -1.10
CA PRO A 45 -2.43 -13.24 -0.90
C PRO A 45 -1.05 -12.97 -1.50
N GLY A 46 0.01 -13.14 -0.71
CA GLY A 46 1.40 -12.87 -1.12
C GLY A 46 1.84 -11.41 -1.02
N VAL A 47 0.98 -10.51 -0.55
CA VAL A 47 1.34 -9.12 -0.23
C VAL A 47 1.50 -8.99 1.28
N THR A 48 2.63 -8.45 1.73
CA THR A 48 2.86 -8.08 3.12
C THR A 48 2.93 -6.57 3.21
N ILE A 49 2.20 -5.99 4.17
CA ILE A 49 2.19 -4.54 4.42
C ILE A 49 2.48 -4.31 5.89
N ARG A 50 3.36 -3.36 6.19
CA ARG A 50 3.71 -2.96 7.56
C ARG A 50 3.64 -1.45 7.69
N ILE A 51 3.28 -1.00 8.88
CA ILE A 51 3.52 0.39 9.28
C ILE A 51 4.78 0.38 10.13
N ALA A 52 5.75 1.20 9.77
CA ALA A 52 7.07 1.20 10.38
C ALA A 52 7.59 2.62 10.66
N ARG A 53 8.67 2.70 11.43
CA ARG A 53 9.46 3.92 11.58
C ARG A 53 10.91 3.64 11.21
N GLU A 54 11.61 4.65 10.72
CA GLU A 54 13.06 4.58 10.56
C GLU A 54 13.74 4.24 11.90
N SER A 55 14.78 3.40 11.83
CA SER A 55 15.53 2.94 12.98
C SER A 55 16.96 2.57 12.59
N THR A 56 17.93 3.30 13.14
CA THR A 56 19.37 3.07 12.89
C THR A 56 19.91 1.79 13.55
N ILE A 57 19.17 1.23 14.50
CA ILE A 57 19.52 -0.02 15.19
C ILE A 57 18.86 -1.24 14.53
N SER A 58 17.86 -1.04 13.66
CA SER A 58 17.23 -2.13 12.92
C SER A 58 18.14 -2.56 11.75
N PRO A 59 18.39 -3.88 11.57
CA PRO A 59 19.10 -4.39 10.39
C PRO A 59 18.42 -4.03 9.06
N MET A 60 17.10 -3.84 9.06
CA MET A 60 16.28 -3.44 7.90
C MET A 60 16.33 -1.91 7.66
N GLY A 61 16.91 -1.13 8.59
CA GLY A 61 16.79 0.33 8.63
C GLY A 61 15.42 0.83 9.13
N HIS A 62 14.45 -0.06 9.30
CA HIS A 62 13.11 0.23 9.78
C HIS A 62 12.69 -0.72 10.89
N GLU A 63 11.95 -0.20 11.87
CA GLU A 63 11.33 -0.98 12.93
C GLU A 63 9.83 -1.11 12.64
N PRO A 64 9.32 -2.32 12.33
CA PRO A 64 7.89 -2.56 12.16
C PRO A 64 7.13 -2.32 13.46
N LEU A 65 6.07 -1.51 13.40
CA LEU A 65 5.19 -1.22 14.53
C LEU A 65 3.96 -2.13 14.51
N VAL A 66 3.41 -2.34 13.31
CA VAL A 66 2.24 -3.18 13.10
C VAL A 66 2.27 -3.79 11.71
N GLU A 67 1.83 -5.03 11.60
CA GLU A 67 1.57 -5.69 10.31
C GLU A 67 0.10 -5.51 9.93
N ALA A 68 -0.18 -5.30 8.64
CA ALA A 68 -1.53 -5.05 8.17
C ALA A 68 -2.50 -6.16 8.58
N ASN A 69 -3.76 -5.76 8.83
CA ASN A 69 -4.84 -6.52 9.47
C ASN A 69 -4.88 -6.51 11.01
N ASN A 70 -3.86 -5.97 11.68
CA ASN A 70 -3.82 -5.84 13.15
C ASN A 70 -3.86 -4.38 13.63
N ILE A 71 -4.57 -3.51 12.91
CA ILE A 71 -4.62 -2.07 13.17
C ILE A 71 -5.97 -1.73 13.82
N ASP A 72 -5.96 -1.53 15.14
CA ASP A 72 -7.13 -1.11 15.90
C ASP A 72 -7.35 0.42 15.83
N GLU A 73 -6.27 1.18 15.68
CA GLU A 73 -6.29 2.65 15.62
C GLU A 73 -5.41 3.18 14.47
N PRO A 74 -5.76 4.32 13.85
CA PRO A 74 -4.94 4.92 12.79
C PRO A 74 -3.53 5.29 13.29
N ILE A 75 -2.51 4.80 12.61
CA ILE A 75 -1.10 5.14 12.88
C ILE A 75 -0.54 5.88 11.67
N GLU A 76 -0.18 7.15 11.85
CA GLU A 76 0.42 7.96 10.78
C GLU A 76 1.94 7.78 10.77
N ARG A 77 2.41 6.81 10.00
CA ARG A 77 3.83 6.45 9.85
C ARG A 77 4.08 5.90 8.45
N GLU A 78 5.32 5.55 8.18
CA GLU A 78 5.73 5.03 6.88
C GLU A 78 5.14 3.64 6.60
N LEU A 79 4.78 3.41 5.35
CA LEU A 79 4.18 2.19 4.87
C LEU A 79 5.23 1.38 4.12
N LEU A 80 5.53 0.18 4.61
CA LEU A 80 6.42 -0.77 3.94
C LEU A 80 5.60 -1.84 3.22
N ILE A 81 5.96 -2.14 1.99
CA ILE A 81 5.25 -3.10 1.13
C ILE A 81 6.23 -4.12 0.55
N GLN A 82 5.89 -5.40 0.71
CA GLN A 82 6.53 -6.50 0.01
C GLN A 82 5.49 -7.22 -0.83
N ASN A 83 5.74 -7.37 -2.13
CA ASN A 83 4.88 -8.16 -3.01
C ASN A 83 5.64 -8.73 -4.22
N PRO A 84 5.07 -9.73 -4.93
CA PRO A 84 5.74 -10.41 -6.04
C PRO A 84 5.86 -9.59 -7.33
N ILE A 85 5.15 -8.47 -7.42
CA ILE A 85 5.08 -7.59 -8.60
C ILE A 85 5.78 -6.25 -8.37
N LEU A 86 6.56 -6.12 -7.29
CA LEU A 86 7.37 -4.93 -7.03
C LEU A 86 8.27 -4.68 -8.24
N PHE A 87 8.33 -3.42 -8.65
CA PHE A 87 9.27 -2.97 -9.65
C PHE A 87 10.70 -3.32 -9.24
N LYS A 88 11.60 -3.46 -10.22
CA LYS A 88 12.99 -3.82 -9.96
C LYS A 88 13.85 -2.60 -9.62
N GLU A 89 13.68 -1.54 -10.39
CA GLU A 89 14.46 -0.32 -10.24
C GLU A 89 13.83 0.84 -11.01
N TYR A 90 14.13 2.05 -10.57
CA TYR A 90 13.94 3.24 -11.38
C TYR A 90 14.94 3.23 -12.52
N TRP A 91 14.47 3.46 -13.75
CA TRP A 91 15.30 3.40 -14.94
C TRP A 91 16.52 4.33 -14.84
N ARG A 92 17.73 3.73 -14.88
CA ARG A 92 19.03 4.41 -14.79
C ARG A 92 19.23 5.24 -13.51
N LYS A 93 18.56 4.87 -12.42
CA LYS A 93 18.58 5.56 -11.14
C LYS A 93 18.84 4.59 -9.99
N HIS A 94 20.02 3.99 -10.00
CA HIS A 94 20.39 2.93 -9.04
C HIS A 94 20.49 3.44 -7.60
N ASN A 95 20.96 4.67 -7.39
CA ASN A 95 21.08 5.24 -6.05
C ASN A 95 19.70 5.50 -5.45
N GLU A 96 18.80 6.13 -6.22
CA GLU A 96 17.42 6.40 -5.82
C GLU A 96 16.65 5.10 -5.58
N THR A 97 16.84 4.10 -6.43
CA THR A 97 16.27 2.75 -6.22
C THR A 97 16.73 2.20 -4.88
N ARG A 98 18.04 2.19 -4.60
CA ARG A 98 18.55 1.65 -3.34
C ARG A 98 17.99 2.38 -2.11
N THR A 99 17.72 3.68 -2.21
CA THR A 99 17.15 4.46 -1.09
C THR A 99 15.66 4.25 -0.88
N THR A 100 14.93 3.69 -1.86
CA THR A 100 13.49 3.40 -1.71
C THR A 100 13.21 2.00 -1.20
N PHE A 101 14.22 1.13 -1.06
CA PHE A 101 14.05 -0.17 -0.43
C PHE A 101 14.70 -0.16 0.95
N THR A 102 14.25 -1.06 1.82
CA THR A 102 14.90 -1.32 3.09
C THR A 102 16.35 -1.79 2.91
N THR A 103 17.18 -1.64 3.94
CA THR A 103 18.62 -1.97 3.89
C THR A 103 18.89 -3.43 3.47
N ASP A 104 17.95 -4.32 3.76
CA ASP A 104 17.99 -5.74 3.42
C ASP A 104 17.26 -6.10 2.11
N ASP A 105 16.81 -5.09 1.34
CA ASP A 105 16.11 -5.22 0.06
C ASP A 105 14.79 -6.02 0.14
N SER A 106 14.20 -6.11 1.33
CA SER A 106 13.03 -6.97 1.58
C SER A 106 11.69 -6.25 1.43
N PHE A 107 11.62 -4.94 1.69
CA PHE A 107 10.44 -4.10 1.51
C PHE A 107 10.77 -2.86 0.69
N PHE A 108 9.82 -2.43 -0.13
CA PHE A 108 9.72 -1.07 -0.65
C PHE A 108 9.06 -0.18 0.40
#